data_AF-A0A8T7LB72-F1
#
_entry.id   AF-A0A8T7LB72-F1
#
_cell.length_a   1.000
_cell.length_b   1.000
_cell.length_c   1.000
_cell.angle_alpha   90.00
_cell.angle_beta   90.00
_cell.angle_gamma   90.00
#
_symmetry.space_group_name_H-M   'P 1'
#
loop_
_entity.id
_entity.type
_entity.pdbx_description
1 polymer ?
#
loop_
_entity_poly.entity_id
_entity_poly.type
_entity_poly.pdbx_seq_one_letter_code
_entity_poly.pdbx_strand_id
1 'polypeptide(L)'
;MTRSVRLALLLVIVVAAFGVVMAQADDSIAYGDVVEGSLSGSDEVVYTFEGQEGDVVVVQVVSAPEDGTYSPEVKILDARDREVVNSAALIIFGRIGAMIGGELAADGEYRVVVSGSEGDFIMALTKPEALAPGDEIRDETTSTPEDSTIFYKNIYLVDSADDFTLTYEVTDGGFTPTLVVHAFETGGNLFPIAYVGGSDFISGAVTVAGSRDFRIITVGSLNFGSSGSGDEQRAEFTLKLDLAD
;
A
#
# COMPACT_ATOMS: atom_id res chain seq x y z
N MET A 1 -39.40 63.66 44.16
CA MET A 1 -40.21 63.15 43.03
C MET A 1 -39.24 62.45 42.08
N THR A 2 -39.00 61.14 42.25
CA THR A 2 -39.68 59.97 41.61
C THR A 2 -39.01 59.50 40.30
N ARG A 3 -38.32 58.33 40.40
CA ARG A 3 -38.15 57.19 39.45
C ARG A 3 -37.87 57.50 37.95
N SER A 4 -36.87 56.91 37.30
CA SER A 4 -36.89 55.49 36.86
C SER A 4 -35.55 54.99 36.30
N VAL A 5 -35.31 53.69 36.50
CA VAL A 5 -34.20 52.79 36.06
C VAL A 5 -34.20 52.54 34.54
N ARG A 6 -33.03 52.35 33.88
CA ARG A 6 -32.74 51.25 32.90
C ARG A 6 -31.22 50.93 32.75
N LEU A 7 -30.91 49.64 32.95
CA LEU A 7 -29.77 48.80 32.49
C LEU A 7 -29.41 49.06 31.00
N ALA A 8 -28.21 48.85 30.45
CA ALA A 8 -27.39 47.63 30.47
C ALA A 8 -25.97 47.80 29.87
N LEU A 9 -25.14 46.82 30.23
CA LEU A 9 -23.76 46.45 29.85
C LEU A 9 -23.50 46.35 28.33
N LEU A 10 -22.28 46.66 27.85
CA LEU A 10 -21.66 45.86 26.80
C LEU A 10 -20.12 45.90 26.82
N LEU A 11 -19.61 44.69 26.98
CA LEU A 11 -18.24 44.20 27.08
C LEU A 11 -17.56 44.28 25.70
N VAL A 12 -16.42 44.97 25.58
CA VAL A 12 -15.59 44.92 24.37
C VAL A 12 -14.64 43.74 24.50
N ILE A 13 -14.95 42.64 23.81
CA ILE A 13 -14.08 41.46 23.69
C ILE A 13 -13.01 41.77 22.65
N VAL A 14 -11.75 41.77 23.09
CA VAL A 14 -10.56 41.71 22.22
C VAL A 14 -10.49 40.29 21.68
N VAL A 15 -10.88 40.09 20.41
CA VAL A 15 -10.66 38.82 19.71
C VAL A 15 -9.21 38.81 19.24
N ALA A 16 -8.39 38.00 19.92
CA ALA A 16 -7.05 37.66 19.47
C ALA A 16 -7.14 37.02 18.08
N ALA A 17 -6.34 37.52 17.14
CA ALA A 17 -6.10 36.89 15.86
C ALA A 17 -5.37 35.58 16.10
N PHE A 18 -6.12 34.51 16.32
CA PHE A 18 -5.63 33.16 16.11
C PHE A 18 -5.53 32.99 14.60
N GLY A 19 -4.29 32.81 14.12
CA GLY A 19 -4.05 32.33 12.77
C GLY A 19 -4.92 31.09 12.55
N VAL A 20 -5.72 31.12 11.50
CA VAL A 20 -6.33 29.91 10.99
C VAL A 20 -5.17 29.08 10.46
N VAL A 21 -4.66 28.17 11.29
CA VAL A 21 -3.94 27.01 10.77
C VAL A 21 -4.97 26.29 9.91
N MET A 22 -4.79 26.36 8.60
CA MET A 22 -5.46 25.44 7.69
C MET A 22 -4.86 24.07 8.00
N ALA A 23 -5.46 23.33 8.93
CA ALA A 23 -5.42 21.89 8.83
C ALA A 23 -6.14 21.59 7.52
N GLN A 24 -5.37 21.30 6.46
CA GLN A 24 -5.95 20.60 5.33
C GLN A 24 -6.57 19.34 5.95
N ALA A 25 -7.86 19.11 5.70
CA ALA A 25 -8.53 17.96 6.29
C ALA A 25 -7.71 16.72 5.91
N ASP A 26 -7.15 16.03 6.91
CA ASP A 26 -6.52 14.74 6.69
C ASP A 26 -7.60 13.83 6.11
N ASP A 27 -7.43 13.41 4.85
CA ASP A 27 -8.41 12.55 4.19
C ASP A 27 -8.33 11.16 4.86
N SER A 28 -9.39 10.79 5.58
CA SER A 28 -9.46 9.52 6.27
C SER A 28 -9.72 8.39 5.27
N ILE A 29 -8.90 7.35 5.36
CA ILE A 29 -8.95 6.13 4.54
C ILE A 29 -9.04 4.89 5.45
N ALA A 30 -9.48 3.77 4.89
CA ALA A 30 -9.56 2.48 5.53
C ALA A 30 -8.76 1.42 4.77
N TYR A 31 -8.56 0.25 5.39
CA TYR A 31 -7.98 -0.90 4.70
C TYR A 31 -8.84 -1.32 3.51
N GLY A 32 -8.19 -1.50 2.36
CA GLY A 32 -8.82 -1.84 1.09
C GLY A 32 -9.16 -0.61 0.23
N ASP A 33 -9.03 0.61 0.77
CA ASP A 33 -9.27 1.82 -0.02
C ASP A 33 -8.19 2.03 -1.07
N VAL A 34 -8.65 2.46 -2.25
CA VAL A 34 -7.83 2.98 -3.35
C VAL A 34 -8.24 4.42 -3.58
N VAL A 35 -7.30 5.34 -3.49
CA VAL A 35 -7.54 6.78 -3.62
C VAL A 35 -6.69 7.37 -4.72
N GLU A 36 -7.22 8.40 -5.37
CA GLU A 36 -6.50 9.25 -6.29
C GLU A 36 -6.04 10.51 -5.54
N GLY A 37 -4.84 10.99 -5.86
CA GLY A 37 -4.28 12.19 -5.28
C GLY A 37 -3.39 12.93 -6.27
N SER A 38 -2.96 14.13 -5.89
CA SER A 38 -2.11 14.98 -6.72
C SER A 38 -1.09 15.70 -5.85
N LEU A 39 0.15 15.76 -6.31
CA LEU A 39 1.20 16.58 -5.72
C LEU A 39 1.40 17.84 -6.54
N SER A 40 1.39 19.02 -5.90
CA SER A 40 1.65 20.32 -6.54
C SER A 40 3.11 20.79 -6.44
N GLY A 41 4.06 19.85 -6.38
CA GLY A 41 5.50 20.13 -6.24
C GLY A 41 6.03 19.65 -4.90
N SER A 42 6.61 20.52 -4.07
CA SER A 42 7.20 20.16 -2.77
C SER A 42 6.18 19.88 -1.66
N ASP A 43 4.92 19.67 -2.02
CA ASP A 43 3.85 19.45 -1.08
C ASP A 43 3.82 17.99 -0.63
N GLU A 44 3.26 17.75 0.56
CA GLU A 44 2.95 16.41 1.04
C GLU A 44 1.42 16.27 1.04
N VAL A 45 0.92 15.10 0.64
CA VAL A 45 -0.47 14.71 0.82
C VAL A 45 -0.53 13.72 1.97
N VAL A 46 -1.42 13.98 2.93
CA VAL A 46 -1.54 13.22 4.17
C VAL A 46 -2.91 12.56 4.23
N TYR A 47 -2.91 11.26 4.45
CA TYR A 47 -4.10 10.46 4.72
C TYR A 47 -4.02 9.89 6.13
N THR A 48 -5.16 9.77 6.81
CA THR A 48 -5.25 9.15 8.15
C THR A 48 -5.98 7.82 8.10
N PHE A 49 -5.59 6.86 8.94
CA PHE A 49 -6.33 5.61 9.11
C PHE A 49 -6.22 5.09 10.55
N GLU A 50 -7.21 4.31 10.98
CA GLU A 50 -7.20 3.62 12.27
C GLU A 50 -6.57 2.23 12.10
N GLY A 51 -5.53 1.95 12.87
CA GLY A 51 -4.82 0.67 12.86
C GLY A 51 -4.86 -0.04 14.21
N GLN A 52 -4.64 -1.35 14.21
CA GLN A 52 -4.51 -2.16 15.42
C GLN A 52 -3.07 -2.64 15.61
N GLU A 53 -2.66 -2.83 16.86
CA GLU A 53 -1.38 -3.45 17.21
C GLU A 53 -1.26 -4.83 16.54
N GLY A 54 -0.13 -5.06 15.88
CA GLY A 54 0.16 -6.30 15.16
C GLY A 54 -0.41 -6.36 13.74
N ASP A 55 -1.15 -5.34 13.28
CA ASP A 55 -1.55 -5.27 11.89
C ASP A 55 -0.34 -5.07 10.99
N VAL A 56 -0.18 -5.94 9.99
CA VAL A 56 0.76 -5.71 8.88
C VAL A 56 0.02 -4.94 7.80
N VAL A 57 0.55 -3.78 7.45
CA VAL A 57 -0.01 -2.91 6.40
C VAL A 57 0.95 -2.83 5.22
N VAL A 58 0.37 -2.70 4.02
CA VAL A 58 1.09 -2.47 2.77
C VAL A 58 0.50 -1.24 2.11
N VAL A 59 1.37 -0.30 1.73
CA VAL A 59 1.00 0.89 0.97
C VAL A 59 1.65 0.83 -0.39
N GLN A 60 0.85 0.99 -1.44
CA GLN A 60 1.30 1.15 -2.81
C GLN A 60 0.96 2.55 -3.28
N VAL A 61 1.91 3.26 -3.89
CA VAL A 61 1.70 4.54 -4.56
C VAL A 61 2.29 4.45 -5.95
N VAL A 62 1.48 4.68 -6.97
CA VAL A 62 1.90 4.62 -8.37
C VAL A 62 1.54 5.90 -9.09
N SER A 63 2.34 6.28 -10.09
CA SER A 63 2.00 7.39 -10.99
C SER A 63 0.68 7.12 -11.70
N ALA A 64 -0.14 8.15 -11.85
CA ALA A 64 -1.21 8.12 -12.82
C ALA A 64 -0.63 7.91 -14.24
N PRO A 65 -1.33 7.19 -15.13
CA PRO A 65 -0.87 6.83 -16.48
C PRO A 65 -0.32 7.99 -17.33
N GLU A 66 -0.83 9.21 -17.14
CA GLU A 66 -0.58 10.35 -18.03
C GLU A 66 0.70 11.15 -17.72
N ASP A 67 1.33 10.97 -16.55
CA ASP A 67 2.32 11.93 -16.01
C ASP A 67 3.81 11.55 -16.14
N GLY A 68 4.15 10.47 -16.85
CA GLY A 68 5.54 10.14 -17.15
C GLY A 68 6.37 9.64 -15.95
N THR A 69 7.67 9.99 -15.90
CA THR A 69 8.68 9.38 -14.99
C THR A 69 8.59 9.93 -13.56
N TYR A 70 7.44 9.75 -12.93
CA TYR A 70 7.17 10.09 -11.54
C TYR A 70 7.76 9.03 -10.60
N SER A 71 8.24 9.46 -9.44
CA SER A 71 8.79 8.59 -8.39
C SER A 71 8.24 9.09 -7.04
N PRO A 72 7.02 8.66 -6.66
CA PRO A 72 6.46 9.01 -5.37
C PRO A 72 7.35 8.45 -4.26
N GLU A 73 7.45 9.20 -3.18
CA GLU A 73 7.90 8.70 -1.88
C GLU A 73 6.70 8.56 -0.96
N VAL A 74 6.72 7.53 -0.12
CA VAL A 74 5.67 7.25 0.84
C VAL A 74 6.25 6.81 2.16
N LYS A 75 5.64 7.26 3.25
CA LYS A 75 5.99 6.86 4.62
C LYS A 75 4.73 6.69 5.45
N ILE A 76 4.83 5.85 6.49
CA ILE A 76 3.78 5.69 7.50
C ILE A 76 4.29 6.27 8.81
N LEU A 77 3.50 7.14 9.42
CA LEU A 77 3.78 7.75 10.71
C LEU A 77 2.75 7.27 11.75
N ASP A 78 3.20 7.07 12.99
CA ASP A 78 2.29 6.84 14.11
C ASP A 78 1.67 8.16 14.63
N ALA A 79 0.77 8.02 15.62
CA ALA A 79 0.10 9.13 16.31
C ALA A 79 1.05 10.12 17.01
N ARG A 80 2.35 9.83 17.09
CA ARG A 80 3.39 10.69 17.70
C ARG A 80 4.38 11.22 16.65
N ASP A 81 4.01 11.19 15.37
CA ASP A 81 4.88 11.59 14.25
C ASP A 81 6.17 10.74 14.14
N ARG A 82 6.19 9.53 14.71
CA ARG A 82 7.33 8.62 14.55
C ARG A 82 7.14 7.78 13.30
N GLU A 83 8.19 7.70 12.52
CA GLU A 83 8.22 6.85 11.33
C GLU A 83 8.11 5.37 11.71
N VAL A 84 7.13 4.71 11.11
CA VAL A 84 6.95 3.26 11.14
C VAL A 84 7.75 2.64 10.00
N VAL A 85 7.52 3.14 8.77
CA VAL A 85 8.17 2.70 7.53
C VAL A 85 8.30 3.85 6.52
N ASN A 86 9.30 3.80 5.63
CA ASN A 86 9.60 4.87 4.69
C ASN A 86 10.32 4.38 3.43
N SER A 87 9.75 4.72 2.27
CA SER A 87 10.26 4.33 0.96
C SER A 87 11.55 5.07 0.55
N ALA A 88 11.91 6.19 1.20
CA ALA A 88 13.13 6.95 0.87
C ALA A 88 14.43 6.15 1.13
N ALA A 89 14.35 5.05 1.88
CA ALA A 89 15.45 4.09 2.02
C ALA A 89 15.66 3.23 0.75
N LEU A 90 14.76 3.29 -0.24
CA LEU A 90 14.86 2.58 -1.51
C LEU A 90 15.62 3.40 -2.55
N ILE A 91 16.59 2.76 -3.19
CA ILE A 91 17.14 3.22 -4.48
C ILE A 91 16.48 2.35 -5.56
N ILE A 92 15.26 2.69 -5.98
CA ILE A 92 14.58 1.99 -7.09
C ILE A 92 14.78 2.77 -8.39
N PHE A 93 15.20 2.07 -9.44
CA PHE A 93 15.24 2.56 -10.80
C PHE A 93 14.04 2.02 -11.59
N GLY A 94 13.11 2.88 -12.03
CA GLY A 94 12.02 2.49 -12.94
C GLY A 94 10.65 3.09 -12.60
N ARG A 95 9.67 2.86 -13.48
CA ARG A 95 8.28 3.38 -13.41
C ARG A 95 7.38 2.65 -12.38
N ILE A 96 7.94 2.12 -11.28
CA ILE A 96 7.24 1.11 -10.46
C ILE A 96 6.40 1.74 -9.34
N GLY A 97 6.46 3.07 -9.18
CA GLY A 97 5.91 3.70 -7.98
C GLY A 97 6.71 3.28 -6.74
N ALA A 98 6.09 3.42 -5.56
CA ALA A 98 6.62 2.99 -4.29
C ALA A 98 5.68 1.96 -3.63
N MET A 99 6.26 0.90 -3.08
CA MET A 99 5.53 -0.11 -2.30
C MET A 99 6.31 -0.39 -1.01
N ILE A 100 5.67 -0.13 0.12
CA ILE A 100 6.24 -0.35 1.45
C ILE A 100 5.27 -1.14 2.30
N GLY A 101 5.75 -1.76 3.37
CA GLY A 101 4.89 -2.30 4.40
C GLY A 101 5.58 -2.41 5.74
N GLY A 102 4.79 -2.53 6.79
CA GLY A 102 5.29 -2.69 8.16
C GLY A 102 4.21 -3.16 9.12
N GLU A 103 4.65 -3.64 10.27
CA GLU A 103 3.78 -4.01 11.39
C GLU A 103 3.53 -2.79 12.28
N LEU A 104 2.26 -2.57 12.64
CA LEU A 104 1.86 -1.48 13.52
C LEU A 104 2.11 -1.84 14.99
N ALA A 105 2.82 -0.98 15.70
CA ALA A 105 3.28 -1.27 17.07
C ALA A 105 2.24 -0.99 18.17
N ALA A 106 1.09 -0.39 17.83
CA ALA A 106 0.05 -0.03 18.78
C ALA A 106 -1.30 0.22 18.08
N ASP A 107 -2.39 0.14 18.84
CA ASP A 107 -3.69 0.63 18.39
C ASP A 107 -3.71 2.16 18.24
N GLY A 108 -4.46 2.64 17.25
CA GLY A 108 -4.86 4.04 17.11
C GLY A 108 -4.66 4.61 15.71
N GLU A 109 -4.63 5.93 15.64
CA GLU A 109 -4.51 6.67 14.39
C GLU A 109 -3.06 6.65 13.85
N TYR A 110 -2.95 6.37 12.56
CA TYR A 110 -1.74 6.44 11.77
C TYR A 110 -1.93 7.38 10.58
N ARG A 111 -0.81 7.86 10.01
CA ARG A 111 -0.83 8.66 8.79
C ARG A 111 0.00 8.03 7.70
N VAL A 112 -0.54 8.01 6.49
CA VAL A 112 0.21 7.78 5.26
C VAL A 112 0.56 9.14 4.68
N VAL A 113 1.84 9.41 4.47
CA VAL A 113 2.32 10.65 3.87
C VAL A 113 2.93 10.33 2.52
N VAL A 114 2.35 10.91 1.47
CA VAL A 114 2.84 10.84 0.10
C VAL A 114 3.55 12.15 -0.24
N SER A 115 4.76 12.07 -0.79
CA SER A 115 5.58 13.21 -1.17
C SER A 115 6.33 12.91 -2.47
N GLY A 116 6.90 13.92 -3.13
CA GLY A 116 7.65 13.70 -4.37
C GLY A 116 7.68 14.91 -5.27
N SER A 117 7.84 14.68 -6.58
CA SER A 117 7.67 15.72 -7.60
C SER A 117 6.19 15.98 -7.89
N GLU A 118 5.89 17.06 -8.60
CA GLU A 118 4.53 17.35 -9.09
C GLU A 118 3.98 16.21 -9.97
N GLY A 119 2.70 15.87 -9.81
CA GLY A 119 2.00 14.85 -10.61
C GLY A 119 0.87 14.15 -9.86
N ASP A 120 0.00 13.47 -10.61
CA ASP A 120 -1.11 12.68 -10.08
C ASP A 120 -0.67 11.26 -9.73
N PHE A 121 -1.29 10.69 -8.69
CA PHE A 121 -0.99 9.36 -8.20
C PHE A 121 -2.24 8.58 -7.79
N ILE A 122 -2.10 7.25 -7.80
CA ILE A 122 -3.05 6.32 -7.21
C ILE A 122 -2.36 5.66 -6.02
N MET A 123 -3.04 5.61 -4.87
CA MET A 123 -2.56 4.95 -3.67
C MET A 123 -3.55 3.87 -3.19
N ALA A 124 -3.04 2.71 -2.76
CA ALA A 124 -3.79 1.75 -1.95
C ALA A 124 -3.20 1.65 -0.55
N LEU A 125 -4.09 1.53 0.44
CA LEU A 125 -3.78 1.03 1.76
C LEU A 125 -4.37 -0.37 1.92
N THR A 126 -3.52 -1.37 2.09
CA THR A 126 -3.93 -2.78 2.17
C THR A 126 -3.52 -3.39 3.51
N LYS A 127 -4.45 -4.10 4.15
CA LYS A 127 -4.13 -5.11 5.16
C LYS A 127 -4.15 -6.47 4.46
N PRO A 128 -2.99 -7.09 4.18
CA PRO A 128 -2.95 -8.33 3.43
C PRO A 128 -3.67 -9.47 4.16
N GLU A 129 -4.26 -10.39 3.40
CA GLU A 129 -4.84 -11.61 3.96
C GLU A 129 -3.72 -12.56 4.41
N ALA A 130 -3.79 -13.06 5.64
CA ALA A 130 -2.81 -13.98 6.17
C ALA A 130 -3.03 -15.40 5.62
N LEU A 131 -1.94 -16.04 5.18
CA LEU A 131 -1.89 -17.42 4.74
C LEU A 131 -1.15 -18.26 5.78
N ALA A 132 -1.87 -19.22 6.35
CA ALA A 132 -1.31 -20.20 7.26
C ALA A 132 -0.99 -21.52 6.53
N PRO A 133 -0.09 -22.35 7.08
CA PRO A 133 0.16 -23.68 6.52
C PRO A 133 -1.09 -24.55 6.47
N GLY A 134 -1.34 -25.11 5.27
CA GLY A 134 -2.54 -25.87 4.93
C GLY A 134 -3.62 -25.04 4.24
N ASP A 135 -3.50 -23.71 4.22
CA ASP A 135 -4.45 -22.84 3.52
C ASP A 135 -4.32 -23.00 2.01
N GLU A 136 -5.48 -22.93 1.35
CA GLU A 136 -5.62 -22.88 -0.10
C GLU A 136 -6.63 -21.78 -0.43
N ILE A 137 -6.14 -20.72 -1.07
CA ILE A 137 -6.98 -19.64 -1.54
C ILE A 137 -7.31 -19.83 -3.02
N ARG A 138 -8.46 -19.30 -3.41
CA ARG A 138 -8.90 -19.16 -4.81
C ARG A 138 -9.24 -17.71 -5.02
N ASP A 139 -8.59 -17.07 -5.98
CA ASP A 139 -8.78 -15.65 -6.25
C ASP A 139 -8.61 -15.35 -7.74
N GLU A 140 -8.87 -14.10 -8.12
CA GLU A 140 -8.73 -13.60 -9.48
C GLU A 140 -7.84 -12.36 -9.53
N THR A 141 -7.18 -12.18 -10.67
CA THR A 141 -6.41 -10.97 -10.96
C THR A 141 -6.61 -10.57 -12.42
N THR A 142 -6.30 -9.32 -12.72
CA THR A 142 -6.23 -8.81 -14.09
C THR A 142 -4.81 -8.43 -14.47
N SER A 143 -4.52 -8.47 -15.77
CA SER A 143 -3.27 -7.94 -16.32
C SER A 143 -3.28 -6.42 -16.27
N THR A 144 -2.13 -5.79 -16.04
CA THR A 144 -1.98 -4.35 -16.22
C THR A 144 -2.16 -3.98 -17.70
N PRO A 145 -3.15 -3.13 -18.05
CA PRO A 145 -3.37 -2.69 -19.43
C PRO A 145 -2.15 -1.95 -20.02
N GLU A 146 -2.11 -1.83 -21.34
CA GLU A 146 -1.16 -0.93 -22.02
C GLU A 146 -1.29 0.49 -21.45
N ASP A 147 -0.15 1.18 -21.30
CA ASP A 147 -0.03 2.53 -20.72
C ASP A 147 -0.44 2.68 -19.24
N SER A 148 -0.80 1.60 -18.54
CA SER A 148 -1.10 1.64 -17.10
C SER A 148 0.11 1.29 -16.24
N THR A 149 0.16 1.82 -15.02
CA THR A 149 1.17 1.43 -14.01
C THR A 149 0.73 0.13 -13.31
N ILE A 150 1.69 -0.74 -13.01
CA ILE A 150 1.42 -1.99 -12.28
C ILE A 150 0.92 -1.65 -10.88
N PHE A 151 -0.17 -2.30 -10.48
CA PHE A 151 -0.77 -2.13 -9.16
C PHE A 151 -1.25 -3.49 -8.67
N TYR A 152 -0.68 -3.99 -7.58
CA TYR A 152 -1.04 -5.31 -7.04
C TYR A 152 -2.32 -5.22 -6.24
N LYS A 153 -3.34 -5.99 -6.63
CA LYS A 153 -4.58 -6.14 -5.85
C LYS A 153 -4.49 -7.34 -4.92
N ASN A 154 -3.89 -8.43 -5.39
CA ASN A 154 -3.76 -9.67 -4.65
C ASN A 154 -2.45 -9.65 -3.85
N ILE A 155 -2.57 -9.33 -2.57
CA ILE A 155 -1.45 -9.22 -1.62
C ILE A 155 -1.77 -10.06 -0.40
N TYR A 156 -0.87 -10.98 -0.07
CA TYR A 156 -1.00 -11.90 1.04
C TYR A 156 0.17 -11.80 2.00
N LEU A 157 -0.07 -12.16 3.26
CA LEU A 157 0.92 -12.20 4.34
C LEU A 157 1.24 -13.65 4.70
N VAL A 158 2.52 -13.99 4.82
CA VAL A 158 2.95 -15.24 5.44
C VAL A 158 3.79 -14.89 6.67
N ASP A 159 3.34 -15.38 7.83
CA ASP A 159 4.10 -15.34 9.09
C ASP A 159 4.55 -16.77 9.43
N SER A 160 5.79 -17.12 9.08
CA SER A 160 6.32 -18.46 9.33
C SER A 160 7.81 -18.43 9.63
N ALA A 161 8.16 -18.90 10.83
CA ALA A 161 9.55 -19.15 11.22
C ALA A 161 10.15 -20.40 10.55
N ASP A 162 9.31 -21.30 10.07
CA ASP A 162 9.70 -22.52 9.37
C ASP A 162 9.72 -22.29 7.86
N ASP A 163 10.56 -23.05 7.17
CA ASP A 163 10.58 -23.09 5.70
C ASP A 163 9.20 -23.50 5.18
N PHE A 164 8.75 -22.87 4.11
CA PHE A 164 7.43 -23.12 3.53
C PHE A 164 7.51 -23.19 2.01
N THR A 165 6.55 -23.89 1.41
CA THR A 165 6.37 -23.99 -0.04
C THR A 165 5.07 -23.34 -0.44
N LEU A 166 5.16 -22.39 -1.37
CA LEU A 166 4.00 -21.83 -2.06
C LEU A 166 3.79 -22.57 -3.37
N THR A 167 2.63 -23.18 -3.54
CA THR A 167 2.19 -23.76 -4.81
C THR A 167 1.17 -22.83 -5.44
N TYR A 168 1.39 -22.48 -6.70
CA TYR A 168 0.56 -21.57 -7.47
C TYR A 168 0.11 -22.23 -8.77
N GLU A 169 -1.16 -22.06 -9.13
CA GLU A 169 -1.76 -22.60 -10.35
C GLU A 169 -2.80 -21.63 -10.92
N VAL A 170 -2.72 -21.35 -12.22
CA VAL A 170 -3.76 -20.65 -12.99
C VAL A 170 -4.85 -21.65 -13.36
N THR A 171 -6.08 -21.39 -12.95
CA THR A 171 -7.21 -22.30 -13.12
C THR A 171 -8.12 -21.92 -14.28
N ASP A 172 -8.19 -20.63 -14.63
CA ASP A 172 -8.96 -20.12 -15.76
C ASP A 172 -8.42 -18.78 -16.27
N GLY A 173 -8.81 -18.37 -17.47
CA GLY A 173 -8.51 -17.06 -18.04
C GLY A 173 -7.43 -17.07 -19.13
N GLY A 174 -7.21 -15.89 -19.72
CA GLY A 174 -6.25 -15.68 -20.81
C GLY A 174 -4.91 -15.06 -20.37
N PHE A 175 -4.84 -14.66 -19.10
CA PHE A 175 -3.67 -14.05 -18.48
C PHE A 175 -2.89 -15.09 -17.66
N THR A 176 -1.57 -14.99 -17.65
CA THR A 176 -0.67 -15.81 -16.82
C THR A 176 0.03 -14.91 -15.79
N PRO A 177 -0.58 -14.70 -14.61
CA PRO A 177 0.01 -13.87 -13.57
C PRO A 177 1.32 -14.47 -13.07
N THR A 178 2.13 -13.59 -12.51
CA THR A 178 3.32 -14.01 -11.78
C THR A 178 3.08 -13.87 -10.29
N LEU A 179 3.49 -14.89 -9.55
CA LEU A 179 3.69 -14.84 -8.11
C LEU A 179 5.07 -14.27 -7.79
N VAL A 180 5.12 -13.31 -6.87
CA VAL A 180 6.36 -12.74 -6.33
C VAL A 180 6.34 -12.88 -4.81
N VAL A 181 7.44 -13.35 -4.25
CA VAL A 181 7.66 -13.40 -2.80
C VAL A 181 8.58 -12.26 -2.42
N HIS A 182 8.15 -11.41 -1.49
CA HIS A 182 8.91 -10.29 -0.96
C HIS A 182 9.32 -10.54 0.49
N ALA A 183 10.54 -10.15 0.82
CA ALA A 183 11.03 -10.03 2.19
C ALA A 183 11.00 -8.55 2.62
N PHE A 184 10.79 -8.32 3.92
CA PHE A 184 10.99 -6.99 4.50
C PHE A 184 12.48 -6.71 4.64
N GLU A 185 12.92 -5.58 4.10
CA GLU A 185 14.23 -5.00 4.39
C GLU A 185 14.13 -3.85 5.40
N THR A 186 15.29 -3.37 5.84
CA THR A 186 15.38 -2.22 6.74
C THR A 186 14.60 -1.03 6.17
N GLY A 187 13.74 -0.42 6.99
CA GLY A 187 12.90 0.72 6.60
C GLY A 187 11.50 0.36 6.08
N GLY A 188 11.13 -0.93 6.06
CA GLY A 188 9.79 -1.36 5.61
C GLY A 188 9.69 -1.60 4.10
N ASN A 189 10.84 -1.78 3.47
CA ASN A 189 10.94 -1.97 2.03
C ASN A 189 10.63 -3.42 1.66
N LEU A 190 9.92 -3.63 0.56
CA LEU A 190 9.64 -4.97 0.04
C LEU A 190 10.68 -5.33 -1.03
N PHE A 191 11.55 -6.28 -0.70
CA PHE A 191 12.56 -6.80 -1.62
C PHE A 191 12.12 -8.15 -2.20
N PRO A 192 12.00 -8.30 -3.53
CA PRO A 192 11.59 -9.55 -4.13
C PRO A 192 12.72 -10.59 -4.03
N ILE A 193 12.43 -11.72 -3.38
CA ILE A 193 13.36 -12.83 -3.16
C ILE A 193 13.06 -14.05 -4.03
N ALA A 194 11.85 -14.13 -4.61
CA ALA A 194 11.51 -15.18 -5.57
C ALA A 194 10.42 -14.74 -6.55
N TYR A 195 10.42 -15.38 -7.73
CA TYR A 195 9.47 -15.16 -8.81
C TYR A 195 9.03 -16.51 -9.39
N VAL A 196 7.72 -16.67 -9.60
CA VAL A 196 7.12 -17.85 -10.22
C VAL A 196 6.13 -17.37 -11.29
N GLY A 197 6.50 -17.50 -12.56
CA GLY A 197 5.67 -17.03 -13.66
C GLY A 197 6.35 -17.16 -15.04
N GLY A 198 5.61 -16.76 -16.08
CA GLY A 198 6.03 -16.81 -17.48
C GLY A 198 4.82 -16.78 -18.42
N SER A 199 5.01 -16.42 -19.69
CA SER A 199 3.92 -16.25 -20.67
C SER A 199 3.01 -17.47 -20.79
N ASP A 200 3.59 -18.67 -20.70
CA ASP A 200 2.90 -19.95 -20.83
C ASP A 200 2.90 -20.74 -19.51
N PHE A 201 3.20 -20.06 -18.40
CA PHE A 201 3.32 -20.69 -17.10
C PHE A 201 1.94 -20.85 -16.46
N ILE A 202 1.53 -22.09 -16.23
CA ILE A 202 0.22 -22.42 -15.63
C ILE A 202 0.36 -22.86 -14.18
N SER A 203 1.43 -23.55 -13.77
CA SER A 203 1.62 -23.92 -12.37
C SER A 203 3.06 -24.19 -11.99
N GLY A 204 3.35 -24.02 -10.70
CA GLY A 204 4.60 -24.44 -10.08
C GLY A 204 4.68 -24.07 -8.62
N ALA A 205 5.85 -24.29 -8.03
CA ALA A 205 6.05 -24.08 -6.60
C ALA A 205 7.39 -23.43 -6.32
N VAL A 206 7.46 -22.69 -5.21
CA VAL A 206 8.68 -22.12 -4.67
C VAL A 206 8.77 -22.43 -3.18
N THR A 207 9.91 -22.97 -2.76
CA THR A 207 10.26 -23.11 -1.35
C THR A 207 11.03 -21.89 -0.89
N VAL A 208 10.58 -21.30 0.21
CA VAL A 208 11.11 -20.08 0.81
C VAL A 208 11.59 -20.42 2.21
N ALA A 209 12.80 -19.97 2.53
CA ALA A 209 13.34 -20.14 3.87
C ALA A 209 12.50 -19.36 4.91
N GLY A 210 12.22 -20.01 6.03
CA GLY A 210 11.49 -19.45 7.16
C GLY A 210 12.19 -18.25 7.77
N SER A 211 11.42 -17.42 8.47
CA SER A 211 11.90 -16.16 9.03
C SER A 211 11.05 -15.69 10.18
N ARG A 212 11.68 -14.97 11.10
CA ARG A 212 10.94 -14.28 12.18
C ARG A 212 10.24 -13.01 11.70
N ASP A 213 10.68 -12.48 10.56
CA ASP A 213 10.00 -11.42 9.84
C ASP A 213 9.01 -12.04 8.85
N PHE A 214 7.93 -11.32 8.59
CA PHE A 214 6.89 -11.69 7.64
C PHE A 214 7.38 -11.79 6.19
N ARG A 215 6.55 -12.36 5.32
CA ARG A 215 6.69 -12.30 3.86
C ARG A 215 5.41 -11.73 3.24
N ILE A 216 5.59 -10.94 2.20
CA ILE A 216 4.48 -10.46 1.37
C ILE A 216 4.48 -11.25 0.07
N ILE A 217 3.34 -11.81 -0.30
CA ILE A 217 3.13 -12.52 -1.55
C ILE A 217 2.25 -11.65 -2.43
N THR A 218 2.70 -11.34 -3.64
CA THR A 218 1.90 -10.61 -4.63
C THR A 218 1.63 -11.50 -5.83
N VAL A 219 0.41 -11.48 -6.34
CA VAL A 219 0.04 -12.14 -7.60
C VAL A 219 -0.47 -11.07 -8.56
N GLY A 220 0.08 -11.03 -9.78
CA GLY A 220 -0.29 -10.03 -10.78
C GLY A 220 0.70 -9.92 -11.93
N SER A 221 0.74 -8.77 -12.60
CA SER A 221 1.69 -8.51 -13.70
C SER A 221 3.13 -8.29 -13.19
N LEU A 222 4.12 -8.71 -13.99
CA LEU A 222 5.53 -8.41 -13.79
C LEU A 222 6.02 -7.30 -14.72
N ASN A 223 7.02 -6.55 -14.26
CA ASN A 223 7.68 -5.48 -15.02
C ASN A 223 8.87 -5.94 -15.88
N PHE A 224 9.07 -7.25 -16.07
CA PHE A 224 10.15 -7.74 -16.94
C PHE A 224 9.66 -7.91 -18.37
N GLY A 225 9.50 -6.78 -19.07
CA GLY A 225 9.19 -6.74 -20.50
C GLY A 225 7.69 -6.77 -20.78
N SER A 226 7.22 -5.68 -21.41
CA SER A 226 5.83 -5.39 -21.77
C SER A 226 4.83 -5.44 -20.61
N SER A 227 4.48 -4.25 -20.09
CA SER A 227 3.07 -3.94 -19.81
C SER A 227 2.21 -4.57 -20.92
N GLY A 228 1.13 -5.27 -20.57
CA GLY A 228 0.38 -6.11 -21.50
C GLY A 228 0.17 -5.41 -22.84
N SER A 229 0.59 -6.05 -23.93
CA SER A 229 0.30 -5.55 -25.27
C SER A 229 -1.18 -5.81 -25.56
N GLY A 230 -2.06 -4.90 -25.12
CA GLY A 230 -3.50 -4.95 -25.41
C GLY A 230 -4.42 -4.74 -24.21
N ASP A 231 -5.68 -5.11 -24.43
CA ASP A 231 -6.78 -4.97 -23.47
C ASP A 231 -6.52 -5.76 -22.17
N GLU A 232 -7.16 -5.32 -21.08
CA GLU A 232 -7.15 -6.03 -19.80
C GLU A 232 -7.59 -7.50 -19.97
N GLN A 233 -6.79 -8.42 -19.46
CA GLN A 233 -7.08 -9.86 -19.43
C GLN A 233 -7.23 -10.31 -17.98
N ARG A 234 -8.13 -11.27 -17.75
CA ARG A 234 -8.37 -11.87 -16.42
C ARG A 234 -7.72 -13.24 -16.31
N ALA A 235 -7.32 -13.59 -15.09
CA ALA A 235 -6.95 -14.93 -14.67
C ALA A 235 -7.63 -15.27 -13.33
N GLU A 236 -8.04 -16.52 -13.18
CA GLU A 236 -8.36 -17.13 -11.89
C GLU A 236 -7.19 -18.03 -11.48
N PHE A 237 -6.87 -18.07 -10.20
CA PHE A 237 -5.75 -18.85 -9.69
C PHE A 237 -6.03 -19.46 -8.32
N THR A 238 -5.24 -20.49 -7.98
CA THR A 238 -5.11 -21.02 -6.64
C THR A 238 -3.72 -20.73 -6.09
N LEU A 239 -3.65 -20.50 -4.79
CA LEU A 239 -2.39 -20.41 -4.06
C LEU A 239 -2.52 -21.25 -2.79
N LYS A 240 -1.56 -22.15 -2.59
CA LYS A 240 -1.52 -23.07 -1.46
C LYS A 240 -0.20 -22.92 -0.71
N LEU A 241 -0.27 -22.87 0.61
CA LEU A 241 0.90 -22.82 1.48
C LEU A 241 1.05 -24.12 2.26
N ASP A 242 2.20 -24.77 2.14
CA ASP A 242 2.57 -25.95 2.93
C ASP A 242 3.89 -25.68 3.67
N LEU A 243 4.13 -26.33 4.80
CA LEU A 243 5.47 -26.35 5.39
C LEU A 243 6.40 -27.19 4.50
N ALA A 244 7.66 -26.79 4.42
CA ALA A 244 8.68 -27.59 3.75
C ALA A 244 9.10 -28.77 4.65
N ASP A 245 9.33 -29.93 4.02
CA ASP A 245 9.83 -31.15 4.69
C ASP A 245 11.32 -31.07 5.07
#